data_AF-A0A518JMS8-F1
#
_entry.id   AF-A0A518JMS8-F1
#
_cell.length_a   1.000
_cell.length_b   1.000
_cell.length_c   1.000
_cell.angle_alpha   90.00
_cell.angle_beta   90.00
_cell.angle_gamma   90.00
#
_symmetry.space_group_name_H-M   'P 1'
#
loop_
_entity.id
_entity.type
_entity.pdbx_description
1 polymer ?
#
loop_
_entity_poly.entity_id
_entity_poly.type
_entity_poly.pdbx_seq_one_letter_code
_entity_poly.pdbx_strand_id
1 'polypeptide(L)'
;MRQIITTTVLGMRLASLTLVAYWSVIFTGTHIPSVRLPSFSNADKAYHFAAFTGLAILLAWALPKSRRHPRRHLLIALGIGVAYAIFDESTQLLVRGRSAEVLDFAADCGGLLTGLFVYSVLRSLIAPPLPKLHQPSCGGRVGM
;
A
#
# COMPACT_ATOMS: atom_id res chain seq x y z
N MET A 1 3.99 9.66 -19.94
CA MET A 1 3.74 9.11 -18.58
C MET A 1 2.66 8.02 -18.48
N ARG A 2 1.87 7.70 -19.52
CA ARG A 2 0.86 6.61 -19.44
C ARG A 2 1.44 5.18 -19.42
N GLN A 3 2.61 4.97 -20.02
CA GLN A 3 3.15 3.64 -20.31
C GLN A 3 3.59 2.83 -19.07
N ILE A 4 4.15 3.47 -18.04
CA ILE A 4 4.67 2.79 -16.83
C ILE A 4 3.55 2.16 -15.98
N ILE A 5 2.34 2.71 -16.06
CA ILE A 5 1.17 2.21 -15.31
C ILE A 5 0.56 0.97 -16.00
N THR A 6 0.79 0.82 -17.31
CA THR A 6 0.18 -0.22 -18.15
C THR A 6 1.17 -1.26 -18.67
N THR A 7 2.46 -1.15 -18.34
CA THR A 7 3.47 -2.13 -18.73
C THR A 7 3.10 -3.49 -18.15
N THR A 8 2.64 -4.37 -19.04
CA THR A 8 2.30 -5.75 -18.77
C THR A 8 3.46 -6.64 -19.22
N VAL A 9 3.92 -7.50 -18.33
CA VAL A 9 4.86 -8.59 -18.65
C VAL A 9 4.05 -9.87 -18.58
N LEU A 10 3.97 -10.62 -19.68
CA LEU A 10 3.19 -11.86 -19.76
C LEU A 10 1.68 -11.69 -19.43
N GLY A 11 1.12 -10.50 -19.70
CA GLY A 11 -0.28 -10.18 -19.40
C GLY A 11 -0.56 -9.74 -17.95
N MET A 12 0.39 -9.89 -17.03
CA MET A 12 0.33 -9.37 -15.67
C MET A 12 0.91 -7.96 -15.59
N ARG A 13 0.28 -7.08 -14.82
CA ARG A 13 0.83 -5.72 -14.60
C ARG A 13 2.14 -5.84 -13.82
N LEU A 14 3.19 -5.15 -14.26
CA LEU A 14 4.49 -5.14 -13.55
C LEU A 14 4.32 -4.82 -12.05
N ALA A 15 3.45 -3.88 -11.72
CA ALA A 15 3.11 -3.53 -10.34
C ALA A 15 2.60 -4.72 -9.50
N SER A 16 1.81 -5.61 -10.10
CA SER A 16 1.31 -6.82 -9.43
C SER A 16 2.42 -7.83 -9.19
N LEU A 17 3.33 -8.01 -10.15
CA LEU A 17 4.48 -8.89 -9.99
C LEU A 17 5.42 -8.39 -8.89
N THR A 18 5.73 -7.08 -8.90
CA THR A 18 6.55 -6.45 -7.86
C THR A 18 5.87 -6.56 -6.50
N LEU A 19 4.55 -6.37 -6.42
CA LEU A 19 3.79 -6.52 -5.18
C LEU A 19 3.91 -7.95 -4.64
N VAL A 20 3.67 -8.97 -5.46
CA VAL A 20 3.75 -10.38 -5.01
C VAL A 20 5.15 -10.73 -4.54
N ALA A 21 6.17 -10.36 -5.31
CA ALA A 21 7.57 -10.61 -4.94
C ALA A 21 7.93 -9.93 -3.61
N TYR A 22 7.56 -8.65 -3.44
CA TYR A 22 7.78 -7.91 -2.20
C TYR A 22 7.04 -8.54 -1.02
N TRP A 23 5.80 -8.98 -1.25
CA TRP A 23 4.98 -9.64 -0.23
C TRP A 23 5.63 -10.92 0.28
N SER A 24 6.17 -11.76 -0.61
CA SER A 24 6.91 -12.97 -0.22
C SER A 24 8.16 -12.64 0.60
N VAL A 25 8.86 -11.55 0.27
CA VAL A 25 10.05 -11.10 1.01
C VAL A 25 9.67 -10.66 2.42
N ILE A 26 8.65 -9.81 2.59
CA ILE A 26 8.27 -9.33 3.93
C ILE A 26 7.71 -10.45 4.79
N PHE A 27 6.89 -11.36 4.24
CA PHE A 27 6.37 -12.52 4.97
C PHE A 27 7.51 -13.39 5.52
N THR A 28 8.52 -13.65 4.69
CA THR A 28 9.68 -14.42 5.13
C THR A 28 10.49 -13.66 6.18
N GLY A 29 10.64 -12.35 6.03
CA GLY A 29 11.39 -11.49 6.94
C GLY A 29 10.77 -11.39 8.34
N THR A 30 9.45 -11.23 8.43
CA THR A 30 8.73 -11.11 9.71
C THR A 30 8.69 -12.43 10.49
N HIS A 31 8.85 -13.56 9.79
CA HIS A 31 8.85 -14.90 10.38
C HIS A 31 10.24 -15.40 10.80
N ILE A 32 11.27 -14.55 10.75
CA ILE A 32 12.59 -14.90 11.27
C ILE A 32 12.55 -14.90 12.81
N PRO A 33 12.97 -15.99 13.50
CA PRO A 33 12.96 -16.06 14.96
C PRO A 33 13.83 -14.97 15.62
N SER A 34 13.31 -14.34 16.67
CA SER A 34 13.98 -13.22 17.36
C SER A 34 15.27 -13.63 18.09
N VAL A 35 15.43 -14.92 18.40
CA VAL A 35 16.65 -15.51 18.97
C VAL A 35 17.90 -15.39 18.07
N ARG A 36 17.74 -15.03 16.79
CA ARG A 36 18.87 -14.95 15.83
C ARG A 36 19.41 -13.54 15.58
N LEU A 37 18.83 -12.49 16.18
CA LEU A 37 19.22 -11.11 15.87
C LEU A 37 19.80 -10.40 17.09
N PRO A 38 20.97 -9.74 16.98
CA PRO A 38 21.44 -8.82 18.02
C PRO A 38 20.42 -7.68 18.15
N SER A 39 19.67 -7.65 19.26
CA SER A 39 18.57 -6.71 19.43
C SER A 39 19.10 -5.35 19.85
N PHE A 40 19.08 -4.40 18.92
CA PHE A 40 18.97 -2.99 19.30
C PHE A 40 17.53 -2.74 19.69
N SER A 41 17.30 -2.19 20.88
CA SER A 41 15.96 -1.80 21.34
C SER A 41 15.28 -0.97 20.25
N ASN A 42 14.12 -1.45 19.75
CA ASN A 42 13.27 -0.83 18.70
C ASN A 42 13.63 -1.06 17.22
N ALA A 43 14.74 -1.71 16.87
CA ALA A 43 15.08 -1.93 15.45
C ALA A 43 14.03 -2.79 14.73
N ASP A 44 13.46 -3.79 15.43
CA ASP A 44 12.41 -4.67 14.89
C ASP A 44 11.16 -3.88 14.42
N LYS A 45 10.74 -2.91 15.23
CA LYS A 45 9.58 -2.03 14.94
C LYS A 45 9.84 -1.12 13.75
N ALA A 46 11.08 -0.66 13.59
CA ALA A 46 11.47 0.12 12.42
C ALA A 46 11.41 -0.73 11.14
N TYR A 47 11.78 -2.02 11.20
CA TYR A 47 11.67 -2.93 10.06
C TYR A 47 10.21 -3.19 9.69
N HIS A 48 9.34 -3.45 10.66
CA HIS A 48 7.89 -3.58 10.47
C HIS A 48 7.28 -2.34 9.83
N PHE A 49 7.54 -1.17 10.41
CA PHE A 49 7.11 0.12 9.86
C PHE A 49 7.56 0.32 8.40
N ALA A 50 8.84 0.08 8.10
CA ALA A 50 9.39 0.23 6.76
C ALA A 50 8.80 -0.78 5.77
N ALA A 51 8.66 -2.05 6.19
CA ALA A 51 8.11 -3.13 5.39
C ALA A 51 6.67 -2.82 4.95
N PHE A 52 5.82 -2.43 5.90
CA PHE A 52 4.42 -2.11 5.64
C PHE A 52 4.23 -0.77 4.92
N THR A 53 5.16 0.19 5.07
CA THR A 53 5.21 1.40 4.23
C THR A 53 5.38 1.04 2.76
N GLY A 54 6.37 0.18 2.44
CA GLY A 54 6.58 -0.30 1.08
C GLY A 54 5.38 -1.09 0.54
N LEU A 55 4.80 -1.96 1.36
CA LEU A 55 3.61 -2.73 1.01
C LEU A 55 2.43 -1.82 0.62
N ALA A 56 2.14 -0.79 1.43
CA ALA A 56 1.07 0.16 1.15
C ALA A 56 1.26 0.93 -0.17
N ILE A 57 2.49 1.36 -0.46
CA ILE A 57 2.83 2.03 -1.73
C ILE A 57 2.56 1.08 -2.91
N LEU A 58 3.02 -0.16 -2.82
CA LEU A 58 2.84 -1.17 -3.88
C LEU A 58 1.36 -1.55 -4.06
N LEU A 59 0.61 -1.73 -2.97
CA LEU A 59 -0.85 -1.96 -3.02
C LEU A 59 -1.58 -0.81 -3.71
N ALA A 60 -1.27 0.44 -3.34
CA ALA A 60 -1.87 1.62 -3.95
C ALA A 60 -1.49 1.80 -5.43
N TRP A 61 -0.31 1.31 -5.83
CA TRP A 61 0.14 1.30 -7.22
C TRP A 61 -0.54 0.20 -8.05
N ALA A 62 -0.63 -1.02 -7.52
CA ALA A 62 -1.17 -2.17 -8.21
C ALA A 62 -2.70 -2.12 -8.37
N LEU A 63 -3.42 -1.54 -7.39
CA LEU A 63 -4.88 -1.49 -7.42
C LEU A 63 -5.42 -0.55 -8.52
N PRO A 64 -6.47 -0.98 -9.24
CA PRO A 64 -7.08 -0.17 -10.28
C PRO A 64 -7.77 1.07 -9.69
N LYS A 65 -7.58 2.21 -10.37
CA LYS A 65 -8.15 3.49 -9.96
C LYS A 65 -9.50 3.71 -10.63
N SER A 66 -10.51 4.04 -9.82
CA SER A 66 -11.83 4.46 -10.34
C SER A 66 -11.82 5.95 -10.69
N ARG A 67 -12.35 6.30 -11.87
CA ARG A 67 -12.58 7.71 -12.25
C ARG A 67 -13.64 8.38 -11.36
N ARG A 68 -14.68 7.64 -10.98
CA ARG A 68 -15.80 8.13 -10.15
C ARG A 68 -15.40 8.27 -8.67
N HIS A 69 -14.54 7.38 -8.19
CA HIS A 69 -14.10 7.35 -6.80
C HIS A 69 -12.57 7.28 -6.68
N PRO A 70 -11.86 8.41 -6.87
CA PRO A 70 -10.41 8.44 -6.97
C PRO A 70 -9.68 8.00 -5.70
N ARG A 71 -10.33 8.05 -4.53
CA ARG A 71 -9.76 7.62 -3.23
C ARG A 71 -10.11 6.18 -2.85
N ARG A 72 -11.05 5.52 -3.53
CA ARG A 72 -11.52 4.18 -3.17
C ARG A 72 -10.42 3.13 -3.17
N HIS A 73 -9.49 3.21 -4.12
CA HIS A 73 -8.34 2.30 -4.19
C HIS A 73 -7.42 2.40 -2.96
N LEU A 74 -7.28 3.60 -2.35
CA LEU A 74 -6.47 3.78 -1.13
C LEU A 74 -7.13 3.13 0.08
N LEU A 75 -8.47 3.24 0.19
CA LEU A 75 -9.23 2.58 1.27
C LEU A 75 -9.16 1.05 1.14
N ILE A 76 -9.25 0.53 -0.09
CA ILE A 76 -9.07 -0.91 -0.35
C ILE A 76 -7.64 -1.34 -0.01
N ALA A 77 -6.62 -0.56 -0.41
CA ALA A 77 -5.23 -0.83 -0.05
C ALA A 77 -5.03 -0.87 1.47
N LEU A 78 -5.61 0.09 2.20
CA LEU A 78 -5.55 0.12 3.65
C LEU A 78 -6.21 -1.12 4.27
N GLY A 79 -7.42 -1.47 3.81
CA GLY A 79 -8.14 -2.65 4.30
C GLY A 79 -7.37 -3.95 4.07
N ILE A 80 -6.79 -4.13 2.88
CA ILE A 80 -5.94 -5.29 2.57
C ILE A 80 -4.70 -5.29 3.46
N GLY A 81 -4.03 -4.15 3.60
CA GLY A 81 -2.82 -4.03 4.42
C GLY A 81 -3.07 -4.33 5.90
N VAL A 82 -4.16 -3.80 6.47
CA VAL A 82 -4.52 -4.05 7.88
C VAL A 82 -4.91 -5.52 8.08
N ALA A 83 -5.71 -6.09 7.18
CA ALA A 83 -6.04 -7.51 7.24
C ALA A 83 -4.78 -8.39 7.17
N TYR A 84 -3.80 -8.00 6.34
CA TYR A 84 -2.53 -8.69 6.26
C TYR A 84 -1.67 -8.50 7.52
N ALA A 85 -1.62 -7.31 8.14
CA ALA A 85 -0.89 -7.10 9.39
C ALA A 85 -1.44 -7.99 10.52
N ILE A 86 -2.77 -8.12 10.63
CA ILE A 86 -3.40 -9.05 11.57
C ILE A 86 -3.00 -10.49 11.26
N PHE A 87 -3.03 -10.87 9.98
CA PHE A 87 -2.65 -12.21 9.55
C PHE A 87 -1.17 -12.51 9.84
N ASP A 88 -0.28 -11.57 9.56
CA ASP A 88 1.17 -11.71 9.76
C ASP A 88 1.48 -11.96 11.24
N GLU A 89 1.01 -11.09 12.14
CA GLU A 89 1.18 -11.26 13.59
C GLU A 89 0.54 -12.56 14.10
N SER A 90 -0.64 -12.94 13.59
CA SER A 90 -1.28 -14.19 13.99
C SER A 90 -0.49 -15.43 13.55
N THR A 91 0.15 -15.37 12.37
CA THR A 91 0.93 -16.48 11.81
C THR A 91 2.34 -16.57 12.39
N GLN A 92 2.92 -15.45 12.84
CA GLN A 92 4.17 -15.42 13.59
C GLN A 92 4.11 -16.29 14.86
N LEU A 93 2.95 -16.43 15.51
CA LEU A 93 2.75 -17.33 16.66
C LEU A 93 3.02 -18.81 16.35
N LEU A 94 2.98 -19.20 15.07
CA LEU A 94 3.27 -20.56 14.63
C LEU A 94 4.79 -20.81 14.55
N VAL A 95 5.61 -19.76 14.58
CA VAL A 95 7.07 -19.85 14.50
C VAL A 95 7.65 -19.96 15.91
N ARG A 96 8.37 -21.05 16.16
CA ARG A 96 9.08 -21.25 17.43
C ARG A 96 10.15 -20.15 17.63
N GLY A 97 10.07 -19.44 18.75
CA GLY A 97 10.98 -18.35 19.06
C GLY A 97 10.61 -17.02 18.39
N ARG A 98 9.35 -16.86 17.94
CA ARG A 98 8.74 -15.58 17.59
C ARG A 98 7.48 -15.39 18.44
N SER A 99 7.14 -14.13 18.72
CA SER A 99 5.94 -13.73 19.46
C SER A 99 5.21 -12.67 18.68
N ALA A 100 3.88 -12.69 18.71
CA ALA A 100 3.08 -11.58 18.22
C ALA A 100 3.17 -10.42 19.21
N GLU A 101 3.46 -9.22 18.72
CA GLU A 101 3.59 -8.02 19.54
C GLU A 101 2.60 -6.95 19.05
N VAL A 102 1.78 -6.45 19.98
CA VAL A 102 0.83 -5.35 19.68
C VAL A 102 1.55 -4.12 19.13
N LEU A 103 2.79 -3.89 19.55
CA LEU A 103 3.60 -2.78 19.07
C LEU A 103 4.12 -2.99 17.64
N ASP A 104 4.30 -4.24 17.20
CA ASP A 104 4.69 -4.55 15.83
C ASP A 104 3.49 -4.35 14.91
N PHE A 105 2.30 -4.82 15.30
CA PHE A 105 1.04 -4.47 14.62
C PHE A 105 0.80 -2.95 14.54
N ALA A 106 1.11 -2.21 15.61
CA ALA A 106 1.00 -0.75 15.60
C ALA A 106 2.00 -0.11 14.63
N ALA A 107 3.23 -0.62 14.56
CA ALA A 107 4.24 -0.20 13.60
C ALA A 107 3.78 -0.48 12.15
N ASP A 108 3.18 -1.64 11.90
CA ASP A 108 2.59 -1.99 10.60
C ASP A 108 1.51 -1.01 10.18
N CYS A 109 0.57 -0.73 11.08
CA CYS A 109 -0.50 0.23 10.84
C CYS A 109 0.04 1.64 10.56
N GLY A 110 1.04 2.08 11.32
CA GLY A 110 1.75 3.34 11.08
C GLY A 110 2.44 3.38 9.72
N GLY A 111 3.08 2.27 9.34
CA GLY A 111 3.73 2.10 8.04
C GLY A 111 2.71 2.18 6.89
N LEU A 112 1.59 1.47 7.01
CA LEU A 112 0.51 1.50 6.02
C LEU A 112 -0.01 2.92 5.77
N LEU A 113 -0.32 3.66 6.83
CA LEU A 113 -0.79 5.04 6.73
C LEU A 113 0.26 5.94 6.08
N THR A 114 1.52 5.79 6.47
CA THR A 114 2.64 6.55 5.91
C THR A 114 2.84 6.25 4.43
N GLY A 115 2.83 4.98 4.04
CA GLY A 115 2.98 4.57 2.63
C GLY A 115 1.87 5.10 1.74
N LEU A 116 0.61 5.05 2.21
CA LEU A 116 -0.53 5.62 1.47
C LEU A 116 -0.44 7.14 1.35
N PHE A 117 0.02 7.83 2.40
CA PHE A 117 0.26 9.26 2.38
C PHE A 117 1.35 9.63 1.36
N VAL A 118 2.52 8.98 1.44
CA VAL A 118 3.65 9.17 0.52
C VAL A 118 3.22 8.94 -0.93
N TYR A 119 2.53 7.83 -1.20
CA TYR A 119 2.01 7.53 -2.54
C TYR A 119 1.08 8.64 -3.05
N SER A 120 0.19 9.15 -2.19
CA SER A 120 -0.77 10.20 -2.55
C SER A 120 -0.09 11.53 -2.85
N VAL A 121 0.92 11.92 -2.06
CA VAL A 121 1.73 13.12 -2.28
C VAL A 121 2.50 13.01 -3.59
N LEU A 122 3.28 11.94 -3.78
CA LEU A 122 4.08 11.72 -4.99
C LEU A 122 3.21 11.73 -6.25
N ARG A 123 2.04 11.08 -6.19
CA ARG A 123 1.09 11.09 -7.30
C ARG A 123 0.57 12.49 -7.61
N SER A 124 0.29 13.29 -6.60
CA SER A 124 -0.25 14.65 -6.76
C SER A 124 0.80 15.59 -7.37
N LEU A 125 2.08 15.39 -7.05
CA LEU A 125 3.20 16.13 -7.62
C LEU A 125 3.45 15.77 -9.08
N ILE A 126 3.34 14.48 -9.45
CA ILE A 126 3.63 14.00 -10.81
C ILE A 126 2.45 14.19 -11.78
N ALA A 127 1.22 14.03 -11.29
CA ALA A 127 0.00 14.09 -12.09
C ALA A 127 -1.03 14.98 -11.39
N PRO A 128 -0.86 16.32 -11.44
CA PRO A 128 -1.81 17.23 -10.83
C PRO A 128 -3.22 16.98 -11.40
N PRO A 129 -4.27 17.15 -10.58
CA PRO A 129 -5.64 17.05 -11.08
C PRO A 129 -5.82 18.01 -12.24
N LEU A 130 -6.36 17.54 -13.37
CA LEU A 130 -6.75 18.45 -14.45
C LEU A 130 -7.69 19.52 -13.86
N PRO A 131 -7.53 20.80 -14.23
CA PRO A 131 -8.47 21.83 -13.84
C PRO A 131 -9.88 21.36 -14.19
N LYS A 132 -10.83 21.53 -13.27
CA LYS A 132 -12.24 21.27 -13.58
C LYS A 132 -12.59 22.17 -14.75
N LEU A 133 -12.65 21.61 -15.97
CA LEU A 133 -13.17 22.32 -17.12
C LEU A 133 -14.58 22.75 -16.72
N HIS A 134 -14.80 24.06 -16.66
CA HIS A 134 -16.12 24.65 -16.48
C HIS A 134 -17.01 24.07 -17.56
N GLN A 135 -17.89 23.14 -17.19
CA GLN A 135 -18.89 22.61 -18.12
C GLN A 135 -19.79 23.81 -18.45
N PRO A 136 -19.83 24.30 -19.69
CA PRO A 136 -20.74 25.38 -20.02
C PRO A 136 -22.15 24.90 -19.70
N SER A 137 -22.87 25.67 -18.90
CA SER A 137 -24.29 25.43 -18.67
C SER A 137 -25.00 25.56 -20.02
N CYS A 138 -25.29 24.43 -20.67
CA CYS A 138 -26.25 24.37 -21.77
C CYS A 138 -27.65 24.60 -21.20
N GLY A 139 -27.93 25.86 -20.85
CA GLY A 139 -29.22 26.40 -20.45
C GLY A 139 -29.63 27.48 -21.43
N GLY A 140 -29.75 27.11 -22.71
CA GLY A 140 -30.21 27.99 -23.79
C GLY A 140 -31.65 27.67 -24.16
N ARG A 141 -32.58 28.40 -23.55
CA ARG A 141 -33.90 28.82 -24.09
C ARG A 141 -34.51 27.94 -25.21
N VAL A 142 -35.51 27.13 -24.87
CA VAL A 142 -36.61 26.87 -25.80
C VAL A 142 -37.56 28.06 -25.67
N GLY A 143 -37.42 29.00 -26.61
CA GLY A 143 -38.34 30.11 -26.75
C GLY A 143 -39.54 29.72 -27.61
N MET A 144 -40.72 30.13 -27.12
CA MET A 144 -42.01 30.35 -27.80
C MET A 144 -42.69 29.16 -28.50
#